data_AF-A0A852Z9Y2-F1
#
_entry.id   AF-A0A852Z9Y2-F1
#
_cell.length_a   1.000
_cell.length_b   1.000
_cell.length_c   1.000
_cell.angle_alpha   90.00
_cell.angle_beta   90.00
_cell.angle_gamma   90.00
#
_symmetry.space_group_name_H-M   'P 1'
#
loop_
_entity.id
_entity.type
_entity.pdbx_description
1 polymer ?
#
loop_
_entity_poly.entity_id
_entity_poly.type
_entity_poly.pdbx_seq_one_letter_code
_entity_poly.pdbx_strand_id
1 'polypeptide(L)'
;MTPTVQTTLEAAADIAHNLTSPERLAETGASAQSLASGAAGIALLHSERAASGHDDRASAHTWLTTALSGDLSAGDDAGLFFGAPACAFAAHLVTRARPGTLTRALSQLDTSITDLTFRRLAAAHTRIDRGHPTTFREYDLMRGLTGLGAYHLQRNHHDSTRAVLSYLVRLTHPHPDGSPGWWVDHAPSPDDPDPAFTHGHANLGMAHGITGPLALLARAARRGITVDGHIDALDRICTWLDTWQQPHPAGPWWPYWLTHAQIRDDAPITGPGRPSWCYGTPGLARAQQLAALALGDTTRQRTSEAALLGCLTDPKQRTYLTEPGLCHGLAGLVQTTWRMAADAVTEDLGEHLPQLISTLTEHQHTDSPEFLTGAAGIALTLHTTAASTDSCAWDASLLLN
;
A
#
# COMPACT_ATOMS: atom_id res chain seq x y z
N MET A 1 24.77 1.41 -18.91
CA MET A 1 24.29 0.74 -17.69
C MET A 1 25.48 0.42 -16.81
N THR A 2 25.43 0.69 -15.51
CA THR A 2 26.48 0.28 -14.57
C THR A 2 26.38 -1.23 -14.31
N PRO A 3 27.48 -1.91 -13.90
CA PRO A 3 27.45 -3.34 -13.59
C PRO A 3 26.36 -3.73 -12.58
N THR A 4 26.15 -2.89 -11.56
CA THR A 4 25.10 -3.09 -10.54
C THR A 4 23.69 -3.09 -11.14
N VAL A 5 23.40 -2.19 -12.09
CA VAL A 5 22.09 -2.14 -12.76
C VAL A 5 21.87 -3.38 -13.63
N GLN A 6 22.90 -3.85 -14.32
CA GLN A 6 22.85 -5.09 -15.11
C GLN A 6 22.54 -6.29 -14.22
N THR A 7 23.29 -6.48 -13.13
CA THR A 7 23.07 -7.59 -12.18
C THR A 7 21.68 -7.56 -11.56
N THR A 8 21.16 -6.36 -11.26
CA THR A 8 19.81 -6.19 -10.69
C THR A 8 18.72 -6.57 -11.69
N LEU A 9 18.87 -6.21 -12.97
CA LEU A 9 17.93 -6.61 -14.03
C LEU A 9 18.00 -8.11 -14.33
N GLU A 10 19.18 -8.71 -14.30
CA GLU A 10 19.39 -10.16 -14.46
C GLU A 10 18.70 -10.92 -13.31
N ALA A 11 18.91 -10.48 -12.07
CA ALA A 11 18.27 -11.06 -10.90
C ALA A 11 16.73 -11.02 -11.00
N ALA A 12 16.16 -9.88 -11.41
CA ALA A 12 14.73 -9.76 -11.67
C ALA A 12 14.25 -10.65 -12.83
N ALA A 13 15.07 -10.83 -13.88
CA ALA A 13 14.75 -11.68 -15.01
C ALA A 13 14.75 -13.17 -14.64
N ASP A 14 15.71 -13.62 -13.82
CA ASP A 14 15.81 -15.00 -13.35
C ASP A 14 14.58 -15.37 -12.49
N ILE A 15 14.16 -14.47 -11.60
CA ILE A 15 12.92 -14.66 -10.84
C ILE A 15 11.71 -14.71 -11.79
N ALA A 16 11.59 -13.77 -12.72
CA ALA A 16 10.46 -13.72 -13.65
C ALA A 16 10.39 -14.98 -14.52
N HIS A 17 11.54 -15.52 -14.96
CA HIS A 17 11.61 -16.75 -15.73
C HIS A 17 11.02 -17.94 -14.96
N ASN A 18 11.33 -18.02 -13.65
CA ASN A 18 10.81 -19.02 -12.72
C ASN A 18 9.32 -18.86 -12.39
N LEU A 19 8.70 -17.75 -12.81
CA LEU A 19 7.30 -17.42 -12.64
C LEU A 19 6.55 -17.35 -13.97
N THR A 20 7.02 -17.99 -15.04
CA THR A 20 6.31 -17.99 -16.34
C THR A 20 5.11 -18.95 -16.38
N SER A 21 5.06 -19.95 -15.49
CA SER A 21 4.02 -20.98 -15.46
C SER A 21 3.13 -20.86 -14.21
N PRO A 22 1.78 -20.91 -14.37
CA PRO A 22 0.82 -20.96 -13.26
C PRO A 22 0.88 -22.19 -12.34
N GLU A 23 1.59 -23.24 -12.73
CA GLU A 23 1.64 -24.50 -11.96
C GLU A 23 2.17 -24.29 -10.53
N ARG A 24 3.18 -23.43 -10.35
CA ARG A 24 3.74 -23.11 -9.02
C ARG A 24 2.74 -22.44 -8.09
N LEU A 25 1.77 -21.70 -8.64
CA LEU A 25 0.72 -21.10 -7.82
C LEU A 25 -0.23 -22.18 -7.28
N ALA A 26 -0.54 -23.21 -8.07
CA ALA A 26 -1.44 -24.28 -7.65
C ALA A 26 -0.91 -25.02 -6.40
N GLU A 27 0.40 -25.13 -6.26
CA GLU A 27 1.07 -25.75 -5.10
C GLU A 27 0.88 -24.96 -3.80
N THR A 28 0.63 -23.65 -3.88
CA THR A 28 0.47 -22.78 -2.70
C THR A 28 -0.94 -22.81 -2.10
N GLY A 29 -1.95 -23.26 -2.87
CA GLY A 29 -3.35 -23.14 -2.50
C GLY A 29 -3.90 -21.70 -2.48
N ALA A 30 -3.10 -20.70 -2.89
CA ALA A 30 -3.55 -19.32 -2.95
C ALA A 30 -4.62 -19.12 -4.04
N SER A 31 -5.61 -18.28 -3.76
CA SER A 31 -6.63 -17.92 -4.74
C SER A 31 -6.00 -17.14 -5.90
N ALA A 32 -6.26 -17.57 -7.13
CA ALA A 32 -5.80 -16.87 -8.34
C ALA A 32 -6.23 -15.40 -8.40
N GLN A 33 -7.37 -15.08 -7.76
CA GLN A 33 -7.96 -13.73 -7.72
C GLN A 33 -7.32 -12.80 -6.68
N SER A 34 -6.32 -13.30 -5.92
CA SER A 34 -5.59 -12.51 -4.94
C SER A 34 -4.53 -11.66 -5.63
N LEU A 35 -4.53 -10.35 -5.38
CA LEU A 35 -3.40 -9.50 -5.77
C LEU A 35 -2.20 -9.78 -4.86
N ALA A 36 -2.44 -10.08 -3.59
CA ALA A 36 -1.38 -10.26 -2.60
C ALA A 36 -0.55 -11.51 -2.87
N SER A 37 -1.22 -12.61 -3.18
CA SER A 37 -0.64 -13.96 -3.19
C SER A 37 -0.96 -14.76 -4.45
N GLY A 38 -1.82 -14.23 -5.33
CA GLY A 38 -2.36 -14.95 -6.47
C GLY A 38 -1.80 -14.51 -7.82
N ALA A 39 -2.40 -15.09 -8.86
CA ALA A 39 -2.08 -14.81 -10.26
C ALA A 39 -2.22 -13.32 -10.62
N ALA A 40 -3.18 -12.60 -10.01
CA ALA A 40 -3.37 -11.18 -10.26
C ALA A 40 -2.13 -10.34 -9.92
N GLY A 41 -1.43 -10.68 -8.83
CA GLY A 41 -0.19 -10.00 -8.44
C GLY A 41 0.99 -10.35 -9.36
N ILE A 42 1.13 -11.62 -9.73
CA ILE A 42 2.21 -12.09 -10.60
C ILE A 42 2.07 -11.50 -12.02
N ALA A 43 0.84 -11.28 -12.50
CA ALA A 43 0.58 -10.60 -13.77
C ALA A 43 1.20 -9.18 -13.82
N LEU A 44 1.32 -8.49 -12.69
CA LEU A 44 1.92 -7.16 -12.63
C LEU A 44 3.42 -7.19 -12.96
N LEU A 45 4.15 -8.21 -12.51
CA LEU A 45 5.57 -8.39 -12.81
C LEU A 45 5.82 -8.43 -14.31
N HIS A 46 5.14 -9.36 -15.00
CA HIS A 46 5.32 -9.51 -16.44
C HIS A 46 4.77 -8.30 -17.21
N SER A 47 3.72 -7.65 -16.70
CA SER A 47 3.21 -6.41 -17.29
C SER A 47 4.27 -5.30 -17.29
N GLU A 48 4.92 -5.06 -16.15
CA GLU A 48 5.94 -4.00 -16.02
C GLU A 48 7.17 -4.33 -16.87
N ARG A 49 7.63 -5.58 -16.86
CA ARG A 49 8.75 -6.04 -17.71
C ARG A 49 8.44 -5.89 -19.20
N ALA A 50 7.24 -6.27 -19.62
CA ALA A 50 6.82 -6.11 -21.01
C ALA A 50 6.63 -4.64 -21.41
N ALA A 51 6.20 -3.78 -20.50
CA ALA A 51 6.06 -2.36 -20.74
C ALA A 51 7.42 -1.67 -20.97
N SER A 52 8.48 -2.13 -20.29
CA SER A 52 9.83 -1.62 -20.46
C SER A 52 10.67 -2.39 -21.50
N GLY A 53 10.08 -3.35 -22.23
CA GLY A 53 10.74 -4.10 -23.31
C GLY A 53 11.68 -5.23 -22.86
N HIS A 54 11.59 -5.67 -21.60
CA HIS A 54 12.43 -6.73 -21.01
C HIS A 54 11.75 -8.10 -20.97
N ASP A 55 10.52 -8.19 -21.47
CA ASP A 55 9.76 -9.43 -21.62
C ASP A 55 8.74 -9.25 -22.76
N ASP A 56 8.18 -10.36 -23.24
CA ASP A 56 6.98 -10.30 -24.06
C ASP A 56 5.71 -10.21 -23.20
N ARG A 57 4.55 -10.07 -23.84
CA ARG A 57 3.27 -9.91 -23.14
C ARG A 57 2.57 -11.25 -22.87
N ALA A 58 3.11 -12.37 -23.34
CA ALA A 58 2.46 -13.67 -23.24
C ALA A 58 2.32 -14.09 -21.78
N SER A 59 3.39 -13.99 -20.98
CA SER A 59 3.36 -14.33 -19.55
C SER A 59 2.37 -13.46 -18.77
N ALA A 60 2.34 -12.15 -19.01
CA ALA A 60 1.37 -11.24 -18.39
C ALA A 60 -0.08 -11.62 -18.75
N HIS A 61 -0.32 -12.01 -20.00
CA HIS A 61 -1.64 -12.45 -20.46
C HIS A 61 -2.04 -13.81 -19.86
N THR A 62 -1.11 -14.75 -19.76
CA THR A 62 -1.33 -16.07 -19.14
C THR A 62 -1.77 -15.90 -17.68
N TRP A 63 -1.00 -15.15 -16.88
CA TRP A 63 -1.35 -14.91 -15.47
C TRP A 63 -2.65 -14.14 -15.31
N LEU A 64 -2.90 -13.14 -16.16
CA LEU A 64 -4.17 -12.42 -16.13
C LEU A 64 -5.35 -13.34 -16.47
N THR A 65 -5.19 -14.24 -17.44
CA THR A 65 -6.21 -15.23 -17.79
C THR A 65 -6.48 -16.19 -16.63
N THR A 66 -5.44 -16.63 -15.92
CA THR A 66 -5.58 -17.41 -14.68
C THR A 66 -6.31 -16.63 -13.59
N ALA A 67 -5.96 -15.36 -13.38
CA ALA A 67 -6.61 -14.52 -12.37
C ALA A 67 -8.10 -14.25 -12.67
N LEU A 68 -8.46 -14.17 -13.96
CA LEU A 68 -9.82 -13.99 -14.44
C LEU A 68 -10.57 -15.31 -14.63
N SER A 69 -9.98 -16.45 -14.26
CA SER A 69 -10.63 -17.75 -14.38
C SER A 69 -11.67 -17.97 -13.28
N GLY A 70 -12.82 -18.51 -13.67
CA GLY A 70 -13.93 -18.80 -12.76
C GLY A 70 -14.74 -17.57 -12.32
N ASP A 71 -15.61 -17.79 -11.34
CA ASP A 71 -16.47 -16.74 -10.79
C ASP A 71 -15.66 -15.86 -9.83
N LEU A 72 -15.59 -14.56 -10.14
CA LEU A 72 -14.85 -13.60 -9.34
C LEU A 72 -15.65 -13.15 -8.12
N SER A 73 -15.02 -13.15 -6.94
CA SER A 73 -15.66 -12.58 -5.76
C SER A 73 -15.88 -11.08 -5.94
N ALA A 74 -17.14 -10.65 -5.92
CA ALA A 74 -17.56 -9.26 -5.92
C ALA A 74 -18.42 -8.91 -4.69
N GLY A 75 -18.39 -9.78 -3.68
CA GLY A 75 -19.11 -9.63 -2.42
C GLY A 75 -18.38 -8.71 -1.43
N ASP A 76 -18.85 -8.71 -0.19
CA ASP A 76 -18.30 -7.84 0.87
C ASP A 76 -16.90 -8.31 1.37
N ASP A 77 -16.44 -9.46 0.91
CA ASP A 77 -15.07 -10.00 1.03
C ASP A 77 -14.10 -9.47 -0.02
N ALA A 78 -14.59 -8.87 -1.11
CA ALA A 78 -13.76 -8.31 -2.16
C ALA A 78 -13.19 -6.94 -1.77
N GLY A 79 -11.95 -6.69 -2.21
CA GLY A 79 -11.20 -5.46 -1.97
C GLY A 79 -10.05 -5.33 -2.95
N LEU A 80 -9.22 -4.29 -2.82
CA LEU A 80 -8.11 -4.06 -3.76
C LEU A 80 -7.17 -5.26 -3.88
N PHE A 81 -6.99 -6.04 -2.81
CA PHE A 81 -6.10 -7.19 -2.80
C PHE A 81 -6.77 -8.55 -3.03
N PHE A 82 -8.10 -8.61 -3.22
CA PHE A 82 -8.81 -9.86 -3.45
C PHE A 82 -10.10 -9.70 -4.27
N GLY A 83 -10.34 -10.63 -5.20
CA GLY A 83 -11.58 -10.73 -5.96
C GLY A 83 -11.61 -9.79 -7.18
N ALA A 84 -12.82 -9.39 -7.59
CA ALA A 84 -13.05 -8.56 -8.76
C ALA A 84 -12.22 -7.26 -8.77
N PRO A 85 -12.07 -6.49 -7.67
CA PRO A 85 -11.23 -5.28 -7.69
C PRO A 85 -9.74 -5.57 -7.94
N ALA A 86 -9.21 -6.66 -7.36
CA ALA A 86 -7.82 -7.09 -7.60
C ALA A 86 -7.59 -7.49 -9.06
N CYS A 87 -8.47 -8.32 -9.62
CA CYS A 87 -8.37 -8.75 -11.00
C CYS A 87 -8.56 -7.58 -11.97
N ALA A 88 -9.46 -6.64 -11.67
CA ALA A 88 -9.68 -5.45 -12.50
C ALA A 88 -8.49 -4.48 -12.43
N PHE A 89 -7.85 -4.33 -11.26
CA PHE A 89 -6.62 -3.56 -11.11
C PHE A 89 -5.50 -4.15 -11.97
N ALA A 90 -5.28 -5.45 -11.89
CA ALA A 90 -4.28 -6.15 -12.71
C ALA A 90 -4.60 -6.05 -14.21
N ALA A 91 -5.85 -6.30 -14.60
CA ALA A 91 -6.30 -6.17 -15.99
C ALA A 91 -6.10 -4.75 -16.54
N HIS A 92 -6.39 -3.72 -15.73
CA HIS A 92 -6.17 -2.33 -16.11
C HIS A 92 -4.70 -2.08 -16.42
N LEU A 93 -3.77 -2.51 -15.55
CA LEU A 93 -2.34 -2.30 -15.76
C LEU A 93 -1.77 -3.08 -16.95
N VAL A 94 -2.11 -4.37 -17.07
CA VAL A 94 -1.70 -5.23 -18.19
C VAL A 94 -2.13 -4.65 -19.54
N THR A 95 -3.29 -4.00 -19.60
CA THR A 95 -3.85 -3.44 -20.84
C THR A 95 -3.45 -2.01 -21.14
N ARG A 96 -2.71 -1.31 -20.27
CA ARG A 96 -2.27 0.10 -20.50
C ARG A 96 -1.52 0.30 -21.81
N ALA A 97 -0.66 -0.65 -22.18
CA ALA A 97 0.11 -0.59 -23.40
C ALA A 97 -0.69 -0.96 -24.67
N ARG A 98 -1.95 -1.39 -24.54
CA ARG A 98 -2.88 -1.69 -25.65
C ARG A 98 -4.30 -1.19 -25.34
N PRO A 99 -4.53 0.13 -25.42
CA PRO A 99 -5.87 0.68 -25.29
C PRO A 99 -6.87 -0.05 -26.19
N GLY A 100 -8.04 -0.43 -25.64
CA GLY A 100 -9.08 -1.17 -26.36
C GLY A 100 -9.11 -2.68 -26.12
N THR A 101 -8.09 -3.25 -25.46
CA THR A 101 -8.09 -4.68 -25.07
C THR A 101 -8.87 -4.87 -23.77
N LEU A 102 -9.64 -5.96 -23.65
CA LEU A 102 -10.49 -6.28 -22.49
C LEU A 102 -11.49 -5.18 -22.07
N THR A 103 -11.78 -4.19 -22.93
CA THR A 103 -12.66 -3.06 -22.59
C THR A 103 -14.00 -3.51 -22.03
N ARG A 104 -14.65 -4.49 -22.66
CA ARG A 104 -15.94 -5.02 -22.17
C ARG A 104 -15.82 -5.66 -20.80
N ALA A 105 -14.80 -6.50 -20.58
CA ALA A 105 -14.59 -7.18 -19.31
C ALA A 105 -14.28 -6.18 -18.19
N LEU A 106 -13.41 -5.20 -18.46
CA LEU A 106 -13.12 -4.11 -17.53
C LEU A 106 -14.37 -3.29 -17.20
N SER A 107 -15.19 -2.92 -18.19
CA SER A 107 -16.44 -2.18 -17.93
C SER A 107 -17.45 -2.96 -17.08
N GLN A 108 -17.53 -4.29 -17.25
CA GLN A 108 -18.38 -5.14 -16.41
C GLN A 108 -17.87 -5.19 -14.97
N LEU A 109 -16.55 -5.38 -14.78
CA LEU A 109 -15.92 -5.33 -13.46
C LEU A 109 -16.09 -3.96 -12.80
N ASP A 110 -15.87 -2.89 -13.56
CA ASP A 110 -16.04 -1.50 -13.13
C ASP A 110 -17.45 -1.24 -12.58
N THR A 111 -18.47 -1.79 -13.24
CA THR A 111 -19.86 -1.69 -12.78
C THR A 111 -20.04 -2.41 -11.45
N SER A 112 -19.65 -3.68 -11.35
CA SER A 112 -19.78 -4.47 -10.11
C SER A 112 -19.00 -3.87 -8.93
N ILE A 113 -17.80 -3.33 -9.18
CA ILE A 113 -16.96 -2.70 -8.15
C ILE A 113 -17.57 -1.37 -7.70
N THR A 114 -18.19 -0.62 -8.61
CA THR A 114 -18.91 0.61 -8.28
C THR A 114 -20.11 0.30 -7.38
N ASP A 115 -20.90 -0.73 -7.72
CA ASP A 115 -22.03 -1.16 -6.90
C ASP A 115 -21.59 -1.64 -5.51
N LEU A 116 -20.52 -2.44 -5.44
CA LEU A 116 -19.89 -2.85 -4.18
C LEU A 116 -19.48 -1.63 -3.33
N THR A 117 -18.84 -0.65 -3.96
CA THR A 117 -18.36 0.57 -3.28
C THR A 117 -19.52 1.36 -2.70
N PHE A 118 -20.57 1.64 -3.47
CA PHE A 118 -21.73 2.39 -2.97
C PHE A 118 -22.51 1.64 -1.89
N ARG A 119 -22.65 0.31 -1.98
CA ARG A 119 -23.24 -0.50 -0.89
C ARG A 119 -22.45 -0.35 0.41
N ARG A 120 -21.11 -0.42 0.33
CA ARG A 120 -20.23 -0.31 1.52
C ARG A 120 -20.20 1.11 2.07
N LEU A 121 -20.24 2.13 1.22
CA LEU A 121 -20.36 3.54 1.64
C LEU A 121 -21.67 3.78 2.40
N ALA A 122 -22.80 3.23 1.92
CA ALA A 122 -24.08 3.37 2.62
C ALA A 122 -24.04 2.74 4.03
N ALA A 123 -23.45 1.55 4.15
CA ALA A 123 -23.25 0.90 5.45
C ALA A 123 -22.33 1.71 6.37
N ALA A 124 -21.21 2.21 5.84
CA ALA A 124 -20.23 2.98 6.60
C ALA A 124 -20.79 4.32 7.09
N HIS A 125 -21.56 5.03 6.26
CA HIS A 125 -22.27 6.23 6.68
C HIS A 125 -23.31 5.94 7.76
N THR A 126 -24.09 4.87 7.62
CA THR A 126 -25.05 4.43 8.65
C THR A 126 -24.34 4.13 9.98
N ARG A 127 -23.16 3.51 9.94
CA ARG A 127 -22.34 3.27 11.14
C ARG A 127 -21.91 4.59 11.79
N ILE A 128 -21.37 5.53 11.00
CA ILE A 128 -20.94 6.85 11.51
C ILE A 128 -22.12 7.56 12.19
N ASP A 129 -23.30 7.54 11.58
CA ASP A 129 -24.51 8.19 12.13
C ASP A 129 -24.97 7.56 13.45
N ARG A 130 -24.63 6.29 13.68
CA ARG A 130 -24.86 5.58 14.96
C ARG A 130 -23.74 5.77 15.99
N GLY A 131 -22.63 6.41 15.61
CA GLY A 131 -21.49 6.64 16.50
C GLY A 131 -20.69 5.38 16.85
N HIS A 132 -20.83 4.29 16.10
CA HIS A 132 -20.11 3.04 16.39
C HIS A 132 -18.66 3.04 15.88
N PRO A 133 -17.73 2.34 16.55
CA PRO A 133 -16.37 2.11 16.04
C PRO A 133 -16.36 1.45 14.66
N THR A 134 -15.32 1.72 13.88
CA THR A 134 -15.13 1.10 12.56
C THR A 134 -14.37 -0.22 12.67
N THR A 135 -14.06 -0.84 11.53
CA THR A 135 -13.23 -2.06 11.43
C THR A 135 -12.26 -1.91 10.27
N PHE A 136 -11.17 -2.69 10.27
CA PHE A 136 -10.23 -2.73 9.13
C PHE A 136 -10.95 -2.98 7.80
N ARG A 137 -11.88 -3.94 7.80
CA ARG A 137 -12.70 -4.26 6.63
C ARG A 137 -13.58 -3.09 6.17
N GLU A 138 -13.80 -2.04 6.93
CA GLU A 138 -14.55 -0.89 6.43
C GLU A 138 -13.64 0.08 5.68
N TYR A 139 -12.54 0.51 6.32
CA TYR A 139 -11.80 1.69 5.85
C TYR A 139 -10.44 1.41 5.23
N ASP A 140 -9.81 0.26 5.51
CA ASP A 140 -8.39 0.09 5.23
C ASP A 140 -8.03 -0.03 3.73
N LEU A 141 -6.73 -0.09 3.45
CA LEU A 141 -6.20 -0.26 2.10
C LEU A 141 -6.40 -1.69 1.58
N MET A 142 -6.22 -2.69 2.44
CA MET A 142 -6.17 -4.09 2.03
C MET A 142 -7.53 -4.62 1.57
N ARG A 143 -8.57 -4.35 2.36
CA ARG A 143 -9.93 -4.89 2.25
C ARG A 143 -10.98 -3.79 2.18
N GLY A 144 -10.69 -2.61 2.70
CA GLY A 144 -11.61 -1.50 2.92
C GLY A 144 -11.85 -0.57 1.73
N LEU A 145 -12.59 0.49 2.03
CA LEU A 145 -12.95 1.56 1.10
C LEU A 145 -11.74 2.36 0.61
N THR A 146 -10.63 2.43 1.37
CA THR A 146 -9.40 3.05 0.86
C THR A 146 -8.85 2.28 -0.33
N GLY A 147 -8.84 0.94 -0.27
CA GLY A 147 -8.43 0.12 -1.41
C GLY A 147 -9.31 0.31 -2.64
N LEU A 148 -10.63 0.32 -2.45
CA LEU A 148 -11.58 0.58 -3.54
C LEU A 148 -11.45 2.00 -4.09
N GLY A 149 -11.19 2.99 -3.24
CA GLY A 149 -10.89 4.36 -3.64
C GLY A 149 -9.62 4.47 -4.48
N ALA A 150 -8.56 3.73 -4.11
CA ALA A 150 -7.32 3.65 -4.89
C ALA A 150 -7.56 3.06 -6.29
N TYR A 151 -8.38 2.00 -6.38
CA TYR A 151 -8.83 1.44 -7.66
C TYR A 151 -9.57 2.48 -8.50
N HIS A 152 -10.59 3.14 -7.95
CA HIS A 152 -11.38 4.14 -8.67
C HIS A 152 -10.55 5.34 -9.12
N LEU A 153 -9.62 5.80 -8.27
CA LEU A 153 -8.68 6.86 -8.61
C LEU A 153 -7.78 6.46 -9.78
N GLN A 154 -7.32 5.21 -9.81
CA GLN A 154 -6.51 4.68 -10.91
C GLN A 154 -7.29 4.52 -12.21
N ARG A 155 -8.59 4.20 -12.14
CA ARG A 155 -9.50 4.10 -13.29
C ARG A 155 -10.08 5.44 -13.76
N ASN A 156 -9.83 6.54 -13.03
CA ASN A 156 -10.46 7.85 -13.24
C ASN A 156 -11.99 7.84 -13.10
N HIS A 157 -12.53 7.04 -12.18
CA HIS A 157 -13.97 7.03 -11.87
C HIS A 157 -14.30 8.15 -10.88
N HIS A 158 -14.36 9.38 -11.38
CA HIS A 158 -14.42 10.58 -10.53
C HIS A 158 -15.55 10.57 -9.50
N ASP A 159 -16.74 10.09 -9.84
CA ASP A 159 -17.88 10.05 -8.89
C ASP A 159 -17.64 9.06 -7.74
N SER A 160 -17.26 7.81 -8.06
CA SER A 160 -16.92 6.80 -7.05
C SER A 160 -15.73 7.22 -6.20
N THR A 161 -14.71 7.84 -6.82
CA THR A 161 -13.56 8.41 -6.10
C THR A 161 -14.03 9.49 -5.12
N ARG A 162 -14.80 10.49 -5.56
CA ARG A 162 -15.29 11.57 -4.68
C ARG A 162 -16.19 11.03 -3.56
N ALA A 163 -17.00 10.02 -3.83
CA ALA A 163 -17.84 9.40 -2.80
C ALA A 163 -16.98 8.73 -1.70
N VAL A 164 -15.95 7.98 -2.08
CA VAL A 164 -14.99 7.40 -1.12
C VAL A 164 -14.24 8.47 -0.35
N LEU A 165 -13.73 9.52 -1.02
CA LEU A 165 -13.01 10.61 -0.35
C LEU A 165 -13.91 11.33 0.66
N SER A 166 -15.19 11.55 0.33
CA SER A 166 -16.16 12.16 1.25
C SER A 166 -16.41 11.30 2.48
N TYR A 167 -16.44 9.96 2.32
CA TYR A 167 -16.45 9.05 3.45
C TYR A 167 -15.17 9.12 4.29
N LEU A 168 -13.99 9.16 3.66
CA LEU A 168 -12.72 9.25 4.39
C LEU A 168 -12.59 10.58 5.15
N VAL A 169 -13.08 11.69 4.60
CA VAL A 169 -13.21 12.95 5.35
C VAL A 169 -14.08 12.74 6.59
N ARG A 170 -15.26 12.12 6.44
CA ARG A 170 -16.15 11.83 7.58
C ARG A 170 -15.52 10.91 8.62
N LEU A 171 -14.77 9.90 8.18
CA LEU A 171 -14.07 8.94 9.03
C LEU A 171 -13.07 9.62 9.98
N THR A 172 -12.49 10.76 9.59
CA THR A 172 -11.50 11.44 10.44
C THR A 172 -12.13 12.26 11.56
N HIS A 173 -13.45 12.49 11.57
CA HIS A 173 -14.09 13.20 12.66
C HIS A 173 -14.06 12.36 13.94
N PRO A 174 -13.65 12.94 15.08
CA PRO A 174 -13.55 12.20 16.34
C PRO A 174 -14.93 11.74 16.82
N HIS A 175 -14.95 10.61 17.51
CA HIS A 175 -16.11 10.13 18.25
C HIS A 175 -16.43 11.04 19.44
N PRO A 176 -17.67 10.99 19.99
CA PRO A 176 -18.06 11.80 21.15
C PRO A 176 -17.20 11.61 22.40
N ASP A 177 -16.55 10.45 22.53
CA ASP A 177 -15.64 10.12 23.64
C ASP A 177 -14.20 10.63 23.41
N GLY A 178 -13.98 11.42 22.36
CA GLY A 178 -12.69 11.99 21.98
C GLY A 178 -11.78 11.03 21.21
N SER A 179 -12.20 9.79 20.96
CA SER A 179 -11.43 8.83 20.16
C SER A 179 -11.37 9.29 18.70
N PRO A 180 -10.28 9.03 17.98
CA PRO A 180 -10.24 9.31 16.55
C PRO A 180 -11.33 8.48 15.81
N GLY A 181 -11.90 9.02 14.74
CA GLY A 181 -13.03 8.36 14.06
C GLY A 181 -12.70 7.04 13.35
N TRP A 182 -11.41 6.68 13.26
CA TRP A 182 -10.93 5.37 12.80
C TRP A 182 -10.60 4.41 13.95
N TRP A 183 -11.12 4.65 15.15
CA TRP A 183 -11.03 3.69 16.26
C TRP A 183 -11.68 2.36 15.86
N VAL A 184 -10.97 1.26 16.12
CA VAL A 184 -11.52 -0.10 15.97
C VAL A 184 -11.55 -0.80 17.32
N ASP A 185 -12.58 -1.60 17.55
CA ASP A 185 -12.87 -2.30 18.81
C ASP A 185 -12.35 -3.74 18.86
N HIS A 186 -11.64 -4.18 17.82
CA HIS A 186 -11.00 -5.49 17.75
C HIS A 186 -9.46 -5.36 17.84
N ALA A 187 -8.79 -6.46 18.17
CA ALA A 187 -7.33 -6.54 18.18
C ALA A 187 -6.73 -6.35 16.77
N PRO A 188 -5.45 -5.91 16.66
CA PRO A 188 -4.74 -5.83 15.38
C PRO A 188 -4.69 -7.17 14.64
N SER A 189 -4.66 -8.27 15.38
CA SER A 189 -4.86 -9.63 14.87
C SER A 189 -6.21 -10.16 15.38
N PRO A 190 -7.29 -10.08 14.59
CA PRO A 190 -8.62 -10.52 15.04
C PRO A 190 -8.68 -12.03 15.36
N ASP A 191 -7.81 -12.82 14.72
CA ASP A 191 -7.76 -14.28 14.90
C ASP A 191 -6.93 -14.70 16.14
N ASP A 192 -6.17 -13.77 16.73
CA ASP A 192 -5.36 -13.98 17.94
C ASP A 192 -5.50 -12.76 18.87
N PRO A 193 -6.62 -12.65 19.60
CA PRO A 193 -6.96 -11.44 20.35
C PRO A 193 -6.10 -11.28 21.61
N ASP A 194 -5.15 -10.34 21.57
CA ASP A 194 -4.36 -9.91 22.72
C ASP A 194 -5.23 -9.07 23.70
N PRO A 195 -5.29 -9.45 25.00
CA PRO A 195 -6.03 -8.69 26.02
C PRO A 195 -5.68 -7.21 26.11
N ALA A 196 -4.48 -6.78 25.69
CA ALA A 196 -4.08 -5.38 25.63
C ALA A 196 -4.98 -4.51 24.73
N PHE A 197 -5.76 -5.14 23.84
CA PHE A 197 -6.67 -4.47 22.90
C PHE A 197 -8.15 -4.63 23.24
N THR A 198 -8.48 -5.03 24.48
CA THR A 198 -9.87 -5.20 24.94
C THR A 198 -10.73 -3.94 24.71
N HIS A 199 -10.11 -2.75 24.74
CA HIS A 199 -10.77 -1.47 24.51
C HIS A 199 -10.53 -0.89 23.12
N GLY A 200 -9.95 -1.67 22.21
CA GLY A 200 -9.64 -1.24 20.86
C GLY A 200 -8.38 -0.40 20.74
N HIS A 201 -8.20 0.16 19.55
CA HIS A 201 -7.01 0.95 19.19
C HIS A 201 -7.26 1.86 17.98
N ALA A 202 -6.46 2.92 17.89
CA ALA A 202 -6.28 3.73 16.70
C ALA A 202 -5.08 3.17 15.92
N ASN A 203 -5.30 2.62 14.74
CA ASN A 203 -4.24 2.00 13.94
C ASN A 203 -3.53 3.04 13.04
N LEU A 204 -2.19 3.04 13.03
CA LEU A 204 -1.36 3.98 12.26
C LEU A 204 -0.80 3.38 10.97
N GLY A 205 -0.89 2.07 10.75
CA GLY A 205 -0.27 1.39 9.61
C GLY A 205 -0.84 1.80 8.25
N MET A 206 -0.06 1.63 7.18
CA MET A 206 -0.49 1.90 5.80
C MET A 206 -1.52 0.88 5.33
N ALA A 207 -1.31 -0.39 5.71
CA ALA A 207 -2.18 -1.49 5.27
C ALA A 207 -3.56 -1.44 5.94
N HIS A 208 -3.59 -1.16 7.24
CA HIS A 208 -4.77 -1.34 8.11
C HIS A 208 -5.11 -0.11 8.96
N GLY A 209 -4.37 0.98 8.86
CA GLY A 209 -4.51 2.18 9.69
C GLY A 209 -4.76 3.44 8.89
N ILE A 210 -4.69 4.57 9.59
CA ILE A 210 -5.07 5.89 9.06
C ILE A 210 -4.12 6.42 7.96
N THR A 211 -2.92 5.87 7.85
CA THR A 211 -1.95 6.32 6.84
C THR A 211 -2.31 5.86 5.43
N GLY A 212 -3.09 4.78 5.29
CA GLY A 212 -3.72 4.40 4.02
C GLY A 212 -4.69 5.49 3.52
N PRO A 213 -5.74 5.84 4.29
CA PRO A 213 -6.62 6.98 4.01
C PRO A 213 -5.86 8.30 3.75
N LEU A 214 -4.84 8.62 4.55
CA LEU A 214 -3.99 9.80 4.35
C LEU A 214 -3.35 9.81 2.96
N ALA A 215 -2.69 8.71 2.58
CA ALA A 215 -2.03 8.60 1.29
C ALA A 215 -3.03 8.69 0.13
N LEU A 216 -4.22 8.09 0.25
CA LEU A 216 -5.25 8.21 -0.79
C LEU A 216 -5.79 9.64 -0.93
N LEU A 217 -6.12 10.30 0.19
CA LEU A 217 -6.56 11.70 0.21
C LEU A 217 -5.50 12.61 -0.43
N ALA A 218 -4.23 12.42 -0.05
CA ALA A 218 -3.13 13.22 -0.58
C ALA A 218 -2.92 12.99 -2.09
N ARG A 219 -2.94 11.73 -2.55
CA ARG A 219 -2.84 11.40 -3.97
C ARG A 219 -3.98 11.97 -4.79
N ALA A 220 -5.22 11.92 -4.28
CA ALA A 220 -6.36 12.53 -4.96
C ALA A 220 -6.21 14.05 -5.08
N ALA A 221 -5.78 14.72 -4.01
CA ALA A 221 -5.49 16.16 -4.02
C ALA A 221 -4.39 16.53 -5.02
N ARG A 222 -3.29 15.77 -5.08
CA ARG A 222 -2.22 15.94 -6.09
C ARG A 222 -2.72 15.79 -7.53
N ARG A 223 -3.80 15.03 -7.77
CA ARG A 223 -4.47 14.90 -9.08
C ARG A 223 -5.58 15.94 -9.30
N GLY A 224 -5.74 16.92 -8.41
CA GLY A 224 -6.79 17.95 -8.50
C GLY A 224 -8.19 17.44 -8.17
N ILE A 225 -8.31 16.28 -7.51
CA ILE A 225 -9.59 15.68 -7.11
C ILE A 225 -9.75 15.84 -5.60
N THR A 226 -10.56 16.81 -5.19
CA THR A 226 -10.86 17.11 -3.78
C THR A 226 -12.37 17.11 -3.53
N VAL A 227 -12.76 16.96 -2.27
CA VAL A 227 -14.17 17.08 -1.80
C VAL A 227 -14.27 18.11 -0.68
N ASP A 228 -15.48 18.41 -0.21
CA ASP A 228 -15.66 19.29 0.94
C ASP A 228 -14.97 18.70 2.18
N GLY A 229 -14.22 19.54 2.91
CA GLY A 229 -13.45 19.13 4.09
C GLY A 229 -12.19 18.31 3.80
N HIS A 230 -11.77 18.16 2.54
CA HIS A 230 -10.63 17.33 2.15
C HIS A 230 -9.30 17.81 2.75
N ILE A 231 -9.04 19.12 2.69
CA ILE A 231 -7.82 19.71 3.27
C ILE A 231 -7.84 19.62 4.80
N ASP A 232 -8.99 19.88 5.43
CA ASP A 232 -9.15 19.74 6.88
C ASP A 232 -8.95 18.30 7.35
N ALA A 233 -9.34 17.30 6.55
CA ALA A 233 -9.09 15.90 6.85
C ALA A 233 -7.60 15.54 6.76
N LEU A 234 -6.88 16.04 5.75
CA LEU A 234 -5.42 15.89 5.66
C LEU A 234 -4.74 16.47 6.90
N ASP A 235 -5.06 17.72 7.23
CA ASP A 235 -4.48 18.43 8.38
C ASP A 235 -4.79 17.74 9.70
N ARG A 236 -6.02 17.24 9.88
CA ARG A 236 -6.44 16.52 11.09
C ARG A 236 -5.66 15.23 11.29
N ILE A 237 -5.49 14.42 10.24
CA ILE A 237 -4.71 13.19 10.32
C ILE A 237 -3.24 13.53 10.61
N CYS A 238 -2.67 14.47 9.85
CA CYS A 238 -1.29 14.91 10.02
C CYS A 238 -0.99 15.41 11.44
N THR A 239 -1.82 16.32 11.95
CA THR A 239 -1.71 16.84 13.32
C THR A 239 -1.80 15.74 14.37
N TRP A 240 -2.71 14.78 14.19
CA TRP A 240 -2.81 13.64 15.10
C TRP A 240 -1.55 12.76 15.03
N LEU A 241 -1.02 12.47 13.84
CA LEU A 241 0.24 11.71 13.69
C LEU A 241 1.43 12.46 14.31
N ASP A 242 1.49 13.78 14.18
CA ASP A 242 2.56 14.60 14.75
C ASP A 242 2.52 14.57 16.28
N THR A 243 1.32 14.54 16.88
CA THR A 243 1.12 14.42 18.33
C THR A 243 1.73 13.14 18.89
N TRP A 244 1.70 12.05 18.11
CA TRP A 244 2.16 10.73 18.55
C TRP A 244 3.54 10.35 17.98
N GLN A 245 4.21 11.28 17.31
CA GLN A 245 5.59 11.11 16.89
C GLN A 245 6.50 10.97 18.12
N GLN A 246 7.33 9.94 18.11
CA GLN A 246 8.27 9.62 19.17
C GLN A 246 9.69 10.05 18.78
N PRO A 247 10.45 10.67 19.69
CA PRO A 247 11.86 10.97 19.44
C PRO A 247 12.70 9.69 19.44
N HIS A 248 13.73 9.65 18.60
CA HIS A 248 14.75 8.61 18.65
C HIS A 248 16.07 9.15 18.06
N PRO A 249 17.25 8.72 18.55
CA PRO A 249 18.53 9.30 18.13
C PRO A 249 18.81 9.24 16.64
N ALA A 250 18.29 8.23 15.93
CA ALA A 250 18.47 8.09 14.49
C ALA A 250 17.47 8.93 13.67
N GLY A 251 16.36 9.37 14.27
CA GLY A 251 15.26 10.04 13.56
C GLY A 251 13.92 9.69 14.22
N PRO A 252 12.86 10.50 14.02
CA PRO A 252 11.58 10.25 14.66
C PRO A 252 10.92 8.97 14.15
N TRP A 253 10.04 8.40 14.97
CA TRP A 253 9.27 7.20 14.64
C TRP A 253 7.85 7.28 15.20
N TRP A 254 7.01 6.30 14.85
CA TRP A 254 5.63 6.23 15.31
C TRP A 254 5.28 4.81 15.75
N PRO A 255 4.42 4.65 16.77
CA PRO A 255 3.87 3.35 17.10
C PRO A 255 2.97 2.83 15.97
N TYR A 256 2.78 1.52 15.90
CA TYR A 256 1.87 0.91 14.91
C TYR A 256 0.41 1.22 15.18
N TRP A 257 0.07 1.43 16.45
CA TRP A 257 -1.27 1.72 16.94
C TRP A 257 -1.19 2.37 18.31
N LEU A 258 -2.31 2.95 18.74
CA LEU A 258 -2.46 3.57 20.06
C LEU A 258 -3.71 3.03 20.75
N THR A 259 -3.55 2.53 21.98
CA THR A 259 -4.66 2.08 22.84
C THR A 259 -5.19 3.22 23.72
N HIS A 260 -6.34 3.03 24.38
CA HIS A 260 -6.84 4.04 25.32
C HIS A 260 -5.88 4.29 26.47
N ALA A 261 -5.21 3.25 26.96
CA ALA A 261 -4.21 3.40 28.01
C ALA A 261 -3.08 4.35 27.58
N GLN A 262 -2.69 4.32 26.31
CA GLN A 262 -1.67 5.22 25.77
C GLN A 262 -2.20 6.63 25.50
N ILE A 263 -3.45 6.75 25.04
CA ILE A 263 -4.06 8.05 24.69
C ILE A 263 -4.53 8.84 25.92
N ARG A 264 -5.03 8.15 26.95
CA ARG A 264 -5.75 8.75 28.09
C ARG A 264 -4.99 8.65 29.41
N ASP A 265 -4.21 7.59 29.58
CA ASP A 265 -3.60 7.23 30.88
C ASP A 265 -2.06 7.32 30.85
N ASP A 266 -1.48 7.93 29.82
CA ASP A 266 -0.03 8.10 29.61
C ASP A 266 0.79 6.80 29.70
N ALA A 267 0.19 5.66 29.34
CA ALA A 267 0.90 4.39 29.30
C ALA A 267 2.09 4.44 28.32
N PRO A 268 3.21 3.76 28.62
CA PRO A 268 4.42 3.85 27.81
C PRO A 268 4.21 3.31 26.39
N ILE A 269 4.90 3.95 25.43
CA ILE A 269 4.93 3.54 24.03
C ILE A 269 6.28 2.86 23.76
N THR A 270 6.24 1.61 23.26
CA THR A 270 7.44 0.81 22.98
C THR A 270 7.76 0.83 21.50
N GLY A 271 9.05 0.97 21.16
CA GLY A 271 9.55 0.90 19.79
C GLY A 271 10.92 1.58 19.64
N PRO A 272 11.35 1.90 18.40
CA PRO A 272 10.61 1.69 17.15
C PRO A 272 10.36 0.22 16.80
N GLY A 273 9.25 -0.04 16.10
CA GLY A 273 8.94 -1.35 15.52
C GLY A 273 9.79 -1.66 14.28
N ARG A 274 9.50 -2.78 13.60
CA ARG A 274 10.08 -3.13 12.29
C ARG A 274 9.80 -2.02 11.25
N PRO A 275 10.80 -1.60 10.45
CA PRO A 275 10.61 -0.57 9.44
C PRO A 275 9.96 -1.17 8.17
N SER A 276 8.66 -1.42 8.24
CA SER A 276 7.88 -2.03 7.14
C SER A 276 6.97 -1.03 6.44
N TRP A 277 6.59 -1.33 5.20
CA TRP A 277 5.55 -0.59 4.49
C TRP A 277 4.19 -0.70 5.18
N CYS A 278 3.76 -1.93 5.54
CA CYS A 278 2.41 -2.15 6.08
C CYS A 278 2.19 -1.52 7.46
N TYR A 279 3.20 -1.59 8.32
CA TYR A 279 3.25 -1.08 9.69
C TYR A 279 4.67 -0.65 10.01
N GLY A 280 4.91 0.66 10.10
CA GLY A 280 6.21 1.19 10.46
C GLY A 280 6.56 2.47 9.72
N THR A 281 7.76 2.95 9.99
CA THR A 281 8.26 4.24 9.50
C THR A 281 8.18 4.38 7.98
N PRO A 282 8.54 3.38 7.13
CA PRO A 282 8.50 3.58 5.68
C PRO A 282 7.13 3.95 5.13
N GLY A 283 6.09 3.17 5.42
CA GLY A 283 4.74 3.46 4.92
C GLY A 283 4.20 4.78 5.48
N LEU A 284 4.39 5.01 6.78
CA LEU A 284 3.88 6.21 7.46
C LEU A 284 4.60 7.48 6.98
N ALA A 285 5.92 7.44 6.85
CA ALA A 285 6.71 8.53 6.30
C ALA A 285 6.31 8.86 4.87
N ARG A 286 6.08 7.86 4.01
CA ARG A 286 5.59 8.12 2.65
C ARG A 286 4.20 8.78 2.64
N ALA A 287 3.28 8.34 3.50
CA ALA A 287 1.96 8.96 3.61
C ALA A 287 2.06 10.44 4.06
N GLN A 288 2.93 10.73 5.04
CA GLN A 288 3.22 12.10 5.48
C GLN A 288 3.88 12.95 4.38
N GLN A 289 4.80 12.38 3.60
CA GLN A 289 5.43 13.08 2.47
C GLN A 289 4.41 13.39 1.37
N LEU A 290 3.53 12.44 1.02
CA LEU A 290 2.45 12.67 0.06
C LEU A 290 1.52 13.79 0.52
N ALA A 291 1.15 13.81 1.80
CA ALA A 291 0.34 14.88 2.39
C ALA A 291 1.08 16.22 2.35
N ALA A 292 2.36 16.24 2.68
CA ALA A 292 3.21 17.43 2.59
C ALA A 292 3.25 18.00 1.17
N LEU A 293 3.43 17.16 0.15
CA LEU A 293 3.41 17.55 -1.26
C LEU A 293 2.04 18.09 -1.68
N ALA A 294 0.94 17.49 -1.19
CA ALA A 294 -0.42 17.96 -1.48
C ALA A 294 -0.73 19.32 -0.83
N LEU A 295 -0.14 19.60 0.34
CA LEU A 295 -0.36 20.81 1.13
C LEU A 295 0.69 21.91 0.88
N GLY A 296 1.78 21.60 0.18
CA GLY A 296 2.93 22.51 0.05
C GLY A 296 3.73 22.70 1.36
N ASP A 297 3.67 21.72 2.28
CA ASP A 297 4.32 21.78 3.60
C ASP A 297 5.74 21.19 3.55
N THR A 298 6.72 22.01 3.16
CA THR A 298 8.12 21.57 3.07
C THR A 298 8.72 21.13 4.41
N THR A 299 8.19 21.61 5.55
CA THR A 299 8.67 21.20 6.88
C THR A 299 8.29 19.75 7.14
N ARG A 300 7.02 19.38 6.94
CA ARG A 300 6.55 17.99 7.05
C ARG A 300 7.26 17.07 6.06
N GLN A 301 7.49 17.55 4.84
CA GLN A 301 8.24 16.82 3.84
C GLN A 301 9.63 16.43 4.37
N ARG A 302 10.41 17.40 4.87
CA ARG A 302 11.73 17.14 5.48
C ARG A 302 11.66 16.23 6.70
N THR A 303 10.66 16.41 7.58
CA THR A 303 10.49 15.55 8.75
C THR A 303 10.20 14.11 8.36
N SER A 304 9.39 13.88 7.32
CA SER A 304 9.11 12.53 6.81
C SER A 304 10.33 11.88 6.17
N GLU A 305 11.13 12.65 5.42
CA GLU A 305 12.39 12.20 4.81
C GLU A 305 13.42 11.84 5.87
N ALA A 306 13.56 12.67 6.91
CA ALA A 306 14.43 12.41 8.05
C ALA A 306 14.02 11.16 8.85
N ALA A 307 12.72 10.89 8.97
CA ALA A 307 12.23 9.68 9.63
C ALA A 307 12.63 8.41 8.87
N LEU A 308 12.44 8.39 7.55
CA LEU A 308 12.87 7.28 6.71
C LEU A 308 14.39 7.12 6.75
N LEU A 309 15.15 8.21 6.57
CA LEU A 309 16.60 8.19 6.65
C LEU A 309 17.09 7.63 7.99
N GLY A 310 16.41 7.97 9.08
CA GLY A 310 16.71 7.46 10.41
C GLY A 310 16.57 5.94 10.53
N CYS A 311 15.51 5.35 9.99
CA CYS A 311 15.40 3.88 10.02
C CYS A 311 16.36 3.18 9.04
N LEU A 312 16.76 3.84 7.94
CA LEU A 312 17.77 3.31 7.01
C LEU A 312 19.18 3.26 7.63
N THR A 313 19.49 4.22 8.49
CA THR A 313 20.82 4.41 9.09
C THR A 313 20.98 3.76 10.47
N ASP A 314 19.88 3.41 11.16
CA ASP A 314 19.92 2.71 12.44
C ASP A 314 20.25 1.21 12.28
N PRO A 315 21.40 0.73 12.81
CA PRO A 315 21.75 -0.68 12.76
C PRO A 315 20.72 -1.63 13.39
N LYS A 316 20.02 -1.21 14.46
CA LYS A 316 19.00 -2.05 15.12
C LYS A 316 17.76 -2.23 14.26
N GLN A 317 17.32 -1.16 13.61
CA GLN A 317 16.18 -1.23 12.67
C GLN A 317 16.48 -2.20 11.52
N ARG A 318 17.72 -2.24 11.03
CA ARG A 318 18.14 -3.15 9.96
C ARG A 318 18.06 -4.62 10.38
N THR A 319 18.25 -4.96 11.67
CA THR A 319 18.12 -6.35 12.15
C THR A 319 16.68 -6.84 12.20
N TYR A 320 15.68 -5.95 12.18
CA TYR A 320 14.27 -6.34 12.16
C TYR A 320 13.75 -6.70 10.76
N LEU A 321 14.48 -6.35 9.70
CA LEU A 321 14.15 -6.69 8.32
C LEU A 321 14.83 -7.99 7.91
N THR A 322 14.20 -9.10 8.28
CA THR A 322 14.70 -10.45 7.98
C THR A 322 14.14 -11.03 6.68
N GLU A 323 13.09 -10.43 6.13
CA GLU A 323 12.37 -10.96 4.98
C GLU A 323 12.56 -10.07 3.74
N PRO A 324 12.56 -10.64 2.53
CA PRO A 324 12.79 -9.88 1.31
C PRO A 324 11.54 -9.23 0.70
N GLY A 325 10.33 -9.62 1.11
CA GLY A 325 9.07 -9.22 0.46
C GLY A 325 8.66 -7.74 0.55
N LEU A 326 7.55 -7.39 -0.11
CA LEU A 326 7.02 -6.01 -0.18
C LEU A 326 6.29 -5.55 1.08
N CYS A 327 5.48 -6.42 1.68
CA CYS A 327 4.56 -6.03 2.74
C CYS A 327 5.32 -5.53 3.98
N HIS A 328 6.33 -6.29 4.38
CA HIS A 328 7.10 -6.03 5.59
C HIS A 328 8.58 -6.39 5.49
N GLY A 329 9.08 -6.55 4.27
CA GLY A 329 10.46 -6.89 3.99
C GLY A 329 11.23 -5.79 3.27
N LEU A 330 12.42 -6.18 2.81
CA LEU A 330 13.39 -5.29 2.18
C LEU A 330 12.89 -4.70 0.85
N ALA A 331 12.15 -5.45 0.03
CA ALA A 331 11.59 -4.90 -1.20
C ALA A 331 10.62 -3.74 -0.92
N GLY A 332 9.81 -3.83 0.14
CA GLY A 332 8.93 -2.75 0.56
C GLY A 332 9.69 -1.49 0.97
N LEU A 333 10.80 -1.68 1.71
CA LEU A 333 11.68 -0.59 2.10
C LEU A 333 12.35 0.06 0.89
N VAL A 334 12.88 -0.74 -0.04
CA VAL A 334 13.50 -0.27 -1.30
C VAL A 334 12.49 0.54 -2.12
N GLN A 335 11.30 -0.01 -2.38
CA GLN A 335 10.29 0.67 -3.20
C GLN A 335 9.82 1.97 -2.56
N THR A 336 9.61 1.98 -1.25
CA THR A 336 9.24 3.20 -0.51
C THR A 336 10.35 4.25 -0.60
N THR A 337 11.61 3.85 -0.36
CA THR A 337 12.77 4.75 -0.44
C THR A 337 12.93 5.32 -1.85
N TRP A 338 12.73 4.50 -2.88
CA TRP A 338 12.84 4.92 -4.27
C TRP A 338 11.81 5.99 -4.61
N ARG A 339 10.55 5.80 -4.19
CA ARG A 339 9.50 6.82 -4.35
C ARG A 339 9.73 8.07 -3.52
N MET A 340 10.17 7.93 -2.28
CA MET A 340 10.43 9.09 -1.43
C MET A 340 11.60 9.92 -1.94
N ALA A 341 12.69 9.28 -2.40
CA ALA A 341 13.84 9.96 -2.99
C ALA A 341 13.49 10.74 -4.25
N ALA A 342 12.60 10.22 -5.10
CA ALA A 342 12.16 10.91 -6.32
C ALA A 342 11.41 12.22 -6.03
N ASP A 343 10.70 12.29 -4.90
CA ASP A 343 9.99 13.49 -4.45
C ASP A 343 10.79 14.27 -3.37
N ALA A 344 12.03 13.88 -3.04
CA ALA A 344 12.74 14.40 -1.87
C ALA A 344 13.27 15.83 -2.05
N VAL A 345 13.38 16.57 -0.94
CA VAL A 345 14.03 17.90 -0.94
C VAL A 345 15.56 17.77 -0.90
N THR A 346 16.08 16.72 -0.28
CA THR A 346 17.52 16.43 -0.17
C THR A 346 17.88 15.13 -0.91
N GLU A 347 19.16 14.98 -1.25
CA GLU A 347 19.67 13.82 -1.98
C GLU A 347 19.92 12.60 -1.08
N ASP A 348 19.86 12.76 0.25
CA ASP A 348 20.29 11.76 1.25
C ASP A 348 19.63 10.39 1.06
N LEU A 349 18.32 10.35 0.80
CA LEU A 349 17.60 9.08 0.54
C LEU A 349 18.09 8.40 -0.75
N GLY A 350 18.41 9.19 -1.77
CA GLY A 350 18.95 8.71 -3.04
C GLY A 350 20.33 8.09 -2.89
N GLU A 351 21.18 8.62 -2.01
CA GLU A 351 22.52 8.09 -1.73
C GLU A 351 22.48 6.68 -1.08
N HIS A 352 21.42 6.36 -0.33
CA HIS A 352 21.25 5.06 0.30
C HIS A 352 20.64 3.98 -0.62
N LEU A 353 19.97 4.37 -1.71
CA LEU A 353 19.29 3.43 -2.62
C LEU A 353 20.21 2.36 -3.22
N PRO A 354 21.41 2.68 -3.76
CA PRO A 354 22.27 1.66 -4.35
C PRO A 354 22.61 0.52 -3.39
N GLN A 355 22.88 0.85 -2.13
CA GLN A 355 23.19 -0.15 -1.11
C GLN A 355 21.96 -1.01 -0.77
N LEU A 356 20.79 -0.40 -0.64
CA LEU A 356 19.54 -1.14 -0.37
C LEU A 356 19.19 -2.09 -1.51
N ILE A 357 19.35 -1.63 -2.76
CA ILE A 357 19.14 -2.45 -3.96
C ILE A 357 20.13 -3.61 -4.00
N SER A 358 21.43 -3.37 -3.74
CA SER A 358 22.43 -4.46 -3.68
C SER A 358 22.06 -5.50 -2.63
N THR A 359 21.68 -5.06 -1.42
CA THR A 359 21.27 -5.98 -0.36
C THR A 359 20.02 -6.78 -0.75
N LEU A 360 19.05 -6.17 -1.44
CA LEU A 360 17.87 -6.90 -1.93
C LEU A 360 18.26 -7.92 -3.01
N THR A 361 19.11 -7.55 -3.96
CA THR A 361 19.62 -8.44 -5.00
C THR A 361 20.34 -9.65 -4.40
N GLU A 362 21.13 -9.45 -3.32
CA GLU A 362 21.84 -10.52 -2.61
C GLU A 362 20.91 -11.42 -1.78
N HIS A 363 19.83 -10.87 -1.22
CA HIS A 363 18.91 -11.56 -0.31
C HIS A 363 17.53 -11.83 -0.93
N GLN A 364 17.44 -11.90 -2.26
CA GLN A 364 16.18 -12.01 -2.99
C GLN A 364 15.48 -13.38 -2.89
N HIS A 365 16.12 -14.37 -2.26
CA HIS A 365 15.65 -15.76 -2.26
C HIS A 365 14.38 -15.95 -1.42
N THR A 366 13.36 -16.54 -2.04
CA THR A 366 12.12 -17.00 -1.41
C THR A 366 11.48 -18.08 -2.26
N ASP A 367 10.82 -19.05 -1.63
CA ASP A 367 10.08 -20.11 -2.32
C ASP A 367 8.66 -19.68 -2.67
N SER A 368 8.18 -18.58 -2.09
CA SER A 368 6.83 -18.06 -2.33
C SER A 368 6.78 -17.28 -3.65
N PRO A 369 5.87 -17.60 -4.59
CA PRO A 369 5.71 -16.85 -5.85
C PRO A 369 4.98 -15.51 -5.67
N GLU A 370 4.52 -15.21 -4.46
CA GLU A 370 3.55 -14.15 -4.16
C GLU A 370 4.03 -12.74 -4.47
N PHE A 371 3.08 -11.82 -4.61
CA PHE A 371 3.38 -10.39 -4.80
C PHE A 371 3.80 -9.72 -3.49
N LEU A 372 3.01 -9.83 -2.42
CA LEU A 372 3.27 -9.06 -1.20
C LEU A 372 4.44 -9.59 -0.36
N THR A 373 4.66 -10.89 -0.35
CA THR A 373 5.64 -11.54 0.54
C THR A 373 6.68 -12.34 -0.23
N GLY A 374 6.49 -12.50 -1.55
CA GLY A 374 7.22 -13.45 -2.36
C GLY A 374 8.00 -12.84 -3.53
N ALA A 375 8.39 -13.74 -4.41
CA ALA A 375 9.31 -13.51 -5.53
C ALA A 375 8.79 -12.47 -6.52
N ALA A 376 7.47 -12.41 -6.78
CA ALA A 376 6.92 -11.46 -7.76
C ALA A 376 7.12 -10.00 -7.31
N GLY A 377 6.92 -9.69 -6.03
CA GLY A 377 7.14 -8.35 -5.49
C GLY A 377 8.61 -7.94 -5.45
N ILE A 378 9.49 -8.90 -5.13
CA ILE A 378 10.94 -8.69 -5.14
C ILE A 378 11.42 -8.36 -6.56
N ALA A 379 11.05 -9.19 -7.54
CA ALA A 379 11.42 -8.97 -8.93
C ALA A 379 10.85 -7.67 -9.49
N LEU A 380 9.61 -7.29 -9.13
CA LEU A 380 9.02 -6.01 -9.50
C LEU A 380 9.84 -4.82 -8.97
N THR A 381 10.30 -4.91 -7.73
CA THR A 381 11.09 -3.85 -7.09
C THR A 381 12.47 -3.73 -7.73
N LEU A 382 13.18 -4.84 -7.90
CA LEU A 382 14.48 -4.88 -8.57
C LEU A 382 14.37 -4.35 -10.01
N HIS A 383 13.36 -4.80 -10.75
CA HIS A 383 13.13 -4.36 -12.12
C HIS A 383 12.81 -2.86 -12.20
N THR A 384 11.90 -2.36 -11.37
CA THR A 384 11.48 -0.95 -11.36
C THR A 384 12.67 -0.03 -11.07
N THR A 385 13.43 -0.35 -10.02
CA THR A 385 14.56 0.47 -9.57
C THR A 385 15.73 0.46 -10.56
N ALA A 386 15.97 -0.67 -11.24
CA ALA A 386 17.05 -0.78 -12.22
C ALA A 386 16.68 -0.23 -13.60
N ALA A 387 15.44 -0.43 -14.06
CA ALA A 387 14.96 0.07 -15.35
C ALA A 387 14.65 1.58 -15.34
N SER A 388 14.57 2.20 -14.16
CA SER A 388 14.27 3.64 -13.99
C SER A 388 13.00 4.07 -14.73
N THR A 389 11.93 3.28 -14.63
CA THR A 389 10.67 3.58 -15.32
C THR A 389 9.87 4.64 -14.56
N ASP A 390 9.85 5.87 -15.08
CA ASP A 390 9.04 6.98 -14.52
C ASP A 390 7.53 6.64 -14.46
N SER A 391 7.08 5.67 -15.27
CA SER A 391 5.68 5.26 -15.41
C SER A 391 5.24 4.11 -14.52
N CYS A 392 6.02 3.70 -13.52
CA CYS A 392 5.67 2.59 -12.63
C CYS A 392 4.28 2.81 -12.01
N ALA A 393 3.35 1.89 -12.28
CA ALA A 393 1.94 2.02 -11.89
C ALA A 393 1.47 0.94 -10.93
N TRP A 394 2.23 -0.15 -10.80
CA TRP A 394 1.85 -1.28 -9.94
C TRP A 394 1.81 -0.88 -8.47
N ASP A 395 2.74 -0.04 -8.02
CA ASP A 395 2.84 0.43 -6.64
C ASP A 395 1.75 1.45 -6.24
N ALA A 396 0.85 1.79 -7.17
CA ALA A 396 -0.42 2.42 -6.82
C ALA A 396 -1.27 1.55 -5.90
N SER A 397 -1.12 0.22 -5.96
CA SER A 397 -1.80 -0.69 -5.01
C SER A 397 -1.23 -0.59 -3.59
N LEU A 398 -0.02 -0.05 -3.45
CA LEU A 398 0.66 0.18 -2.18
C LEU A 398 0.55 1.65 -1.72
N LEU A 399 -0.16 2.49 -2.48
CA LEU A 399 -0.25 3.95 -2.27
C LEU A 399 1.10 4.67 -2.17
N LEU A 400 2.12 4.18 -2.91
CA LEU A 400 3.47 4.75 -2.85
C LEU A 400 3.74 5.85 -3.88
N ASN A 401 2.90 6.03 -4.91
CA ASN A 401 3.18 6.92 -6.05
C ASN A 401 2.43 8.25 -6.07
#